data_AF-A0A066UCP9-F1
#
_entry.id   AF-A0A066UCP9-F1
#
_cell.length_a   1.000
_cell.length_b   1.000
_cell.length_c   1.000
_cell.angle_alpha   90.00
_cell.angle_beta   90.00
_cell.angle_gamma   90.00
#
_symmetry.space_group_name_H-M   'P 1'
#
loop_
_entity.id
_entity.type
_entity.pdbx_description
1 polymer ?
#
loop_
_entity_poly.entity_id
_entity_poly.type
_entity_poly.pdbx_seq_one_letter_code
_entity_poly.pdbx_strand_id
1 'polypeptide(L)' 'MSTLDTMASEQLDTHLAQVEDRLGRDYTNVARPRLHAMIDRERARFAGARIRAFVPILVERAVRAALSAA' A
#
# COMPACT_ATOMS: atom_id res chain seq x y z
N MET A 1 -20.43 -6.32 -9.59
CA MET A 1 -19.24 -6.67 -8.80
C MET A 1 -19.39 -8.13 -8.39
N SER A 2 -18.49 -9.02 -8.77
CA SER A 2 -18.57 -10.44 -8.37
C SER A 2 -18.05 -10.61 -6.94
N THR A 3 -18.53 -11.60 -6.18
CA THR A 3 -18.02 -11.93 -4.83
C THR A 3 -16.50 -12.11 -4.83
N LEU A 4 -15.93 -12.65 -5.91
CA LEU A 4 -14.48 -12.82 -6.08
C LEU A 4 -13.73 -11.48 -6.14
N ASP A 5 -14.30 -10.46 -6.80
CA ASP A 5 -13.69 -9.13 -6.89
C ASP A 5 -13.68 -8.43 -5.52
N THR A 6 -14.72 -8.65 -4.71
CA THR A 6 -14.81 -8.14 -3.33
C THR A 6 -13.74 -8.78 -2.46
N MET A 7 -13.66 -10.12 -2.43
CA MET A 7 -12.65 -10.83 -1.64
C MET A 7 -11.22 -10.46 -2.04
N ALA A 8 -10.95 -10.34 -3.34
CA ALA A 8 -9.64 -9.90 -3.83
C ALA A 8 -9.30 -8.45 -3.43
N SER A 9 -10.31 -7.59 -3.32
CA SER A 9 -10.14 -6.20 -2.85
C SER A 9 -9.88 -6.15 -1.34
N GLU A 10 -10.64 -6.90 -0.53
CA GLU A 10 -10.43 -7.00 0.92
C GLU A 10 -9.07 -7.61 1.28
N GLN A 11 -8.63 -8.61 0.51
CA GLN A 11 -7.32 -9.22 0.69
C GLN A 11 -6.20 -8.22 0.34
N LEU A 12 -6.38 -7.41 -0.71
CA LEU A 12 -5.46 -6.32 -1.03
C LEU A 12 -5.41 -5.28 0.08
N ASP A 13 -6.56 -4.86 0.62
CA ASP A 13 -6.63 -3.91 1.73
C ASP A 13 -5.89 -4.44 2.96
N THR A 14 -6.08 -5.71 3.30
CA THR A 14 -5.37 -6.38 4.40
C THR A 14 -3.85 -6.36 4.18
N HIS A 15 -3.38 -6.68 2.98
CA HIS A 15 -1.95 -6.63 2.68
C HIS A 15 -1.38 -5.21 2.74
N LEU A 16 -2.13 -4.20 2.30
CA LEU A 16 -1.70 -2.79 2.40
C LEU A 16 -1.64 -2.29 3.85
N ALA A 17 -2.57 -2.72 4.70
CA ALA A 17 -2.50 -2.44 6.14
C ALA A 17 -1.22 -3.04 6.77
N GLN A 18 -0.87 -4.27 6.40
CA GLN A 18 0.38 -4.91 6.85
C GLN A 18 1.64 -4.19 6.34
N VAL A 19 1.58 -3.63 5.13
CA VAL A 19 2.64 -2.77 4.59
C VAL A 19 2.77 -1.49 5.42
N GLU A 20 1.65 -0.83 5.74
CA GLU A 20 1.65 0.37 6.58
C GLU A 20 2.25 0.11 7.97
N ASP A 21 1.87 -1.00 8.62
CA ASP A 21 2.43 -1.38 9.93
C ASP A 21 3.92 -1.67 9.88
N ARG A 22 4.41 -2.30 8.81
CA ARG A 22 5.84 -2.55 8.62
C ARG A 22 6.60 -1.24 8.39
N LEU A 23 6.08 -0.36 7.54
CA LEU A 23 6.68 0.95 7.30
C LEU A 23 6.68 1.82 8.56
N GLY A 24 5.61 1.79 9.35
CA GLY A 24 5.54 2.54 10.62
C GLY A 24 6.57 2.05 11.65
N ARG A 25 6.92 0.76 11.64
CA ARG A 25 8.00 0.22 12.47
C ARG A 25 9.39 0.61 11.96
N ASP A 26 9.60 0.62 10.66
CA ASP A 26 10.90 0.93 10.04
C ASP A 26 11.19 2.44 10.04
N TYR A 27 10.17 3.29 9.95
CA TYR A 27 10.27 4.75 9.84
C TYR A 27 9.53 5.43 11.00
N THR A 28 10.02 5.25 12.22
CA THR A 28 9.37 5.72 13.46
C THR A 28 9.25 7.25 13.58
N ASN A 29 10.05 7.99 12.81
CA ASN A 29 10.01 9.45 12.72
C ASN A 29 8.95 9.98 11.76
N VAL A 30 8.26 9.11 11.01
CA VAL A 30 7.21 9.50 10.06
C VAL A 30 5.86 9.32 10.72
N ALA A 31 5.06 10.40 10.76
CA ALA A 31 3.71 10.35 11.31
C ALA A 31 2.83 9.37 10.51
N ARG A 32 2.06 8.55 11.22
CA ARG A 32 1.19 7.52 10.61
C ARG A 32 0.20 8.06 9.56
N PRO A 33 -0.46 9.22 9.75
CA PRO A 33 -1.31 9.81 8.71
C PRO A 33 -0.55 10.13 7.41
N ARG A 34 0.74 10.48 7.51
CA ARG A 34 1.58 10.74 6.34
C ARG A 34 1.91 9.43 5.61
N LEU A 35 2.24 8.36 6.33
CA LEU A 35 2.45 7.04 5.72
C LEU A 35 1.19 6.56 5.00
N HIS A 36 0.04 6.67 5.65
CA HIS A 36 -1.25 6.31 5.06
C HIS A 36 -1.50 7.05 3.74
N ALA A 37 -1.33 8.38 3.72
CA ALA A 37 -1.49 9.18 2.51
C ALA A 37 -0.50 8.80 1.38
N MET A 38 0.73 8.40 1.73
CA MET A 38 1.70 7.92 0.73
C MET A 38 1.29 6.57 0.14
N ILE A 39 0.81 5.65 0.96
CA ILE A 39 0.32 4.33 0.53
C ILE A 39 -0.90 4.48 -0.37
N ASP A 40 -1.88 5.30 0.02
CA ASP A 40 -3.08 5.56 -0.78
C ASP A 40 -2.76 6.18 -2.14
N ARG A 41 -1.83 7.15 -2.17
CA ARG A 41 -1.35 7.75 -3.41
C ARG A 41 -0.75 6.71 -4.35
N GLU A 42 0.13 5.85 -3.85
CA GLU A 42 0.77 4.83 -4.68
C GLU A 42 -0.20 3.71 -5.09
N ARG A 43 -1.13 3.33 -4.19
CA ARG A 43 -2.22 2.37 -4.48
C ARG A 43 -3.11 2.86 -5.63
N ALA A 44 -3.47 4.15 -5.65
CA ALA A 44 -4.37 4.72 -6.65
C ALA A 44 -3.86 4.54 -8.09
N ARG A 45 -2.52 4.48 -8.27
CA ARG A 45 -1.88 4.22 -9.58
C ARG A 45 -2.25 2.85 -10.17
N PHE A 46 -2.75 1.94 -9.35
CA PHE A 46 -3.13 0.57 -9.73
C PHE A 46 -4.64 0.32 -9.73
N ALA A 47 -5.49 1.35 -9.63
CA ALA A 47 -6.95 1.18 -9.51
C ALA A 47 -7.58 0.33 -10.63
N GLY A 48 -7.03 0.40 -11.85
CA GLY A 48 -7.47 -0.41 -13.01
C GLY A 48 -6.67 -1.70 -13.25
N ALA A 49 -5.74 -2.07 -12.36
CA ALA A 49 -4.89 -3.23 -12.57
C ALA A 49 -5.70 -4.54 -12.49
N ARG A 50 -5.61 -5.36 -13.55
CA ARG A 50 -6.25 -6.69 -13.62
C ARG A 50 -5.60 -7.71 -12.68
N ILE A 51 -4.30 -7.56 -12.41
CA ILE A 51 -3.54 -8.41 -11.49
C ILE A 51 -3.14 -7.56 -10.29
N ARG A 52 -3.69 -7.89 -9.12
CA ARG A 52 -3.50 -7.11 -7.89
C ARG A 52 -2.54 -7.75 -6.88
N ALA A 53 -2.12 -9.00 -7.11
CA ALA A 53 -1.25 -9.75 -6.20
C ALA A 53 0.09 -9.05 -5.90
N PHE A 54 0.62 -8.30 -6.86
CA PHE A 54 1.89 -7.58 -6.73
C PHE A 54 1.75 -6.12 -6.28
N VAL A 55 0.51 -5.60 -6.17
CA VAL A 55 0.28 -4.20 -5.78
C VAL A 55 0.91 -3.88 -4.41
N PRO A 56 0.78 -4.73 -3.36
CA PRO A 56 1.38 -4.43 -2.06
C PRO A 56 2.90 -4.21 -2.11
N ILE A 57 3.64 -5.08 -2.79
CA ILE A 57 5.10 -4.99 -2.85
C ILE A 57 5.56 -3.79 -3.69
N LEU A 58 4.81 -3.45 -4.75
CA LEU A 58 5.09 -2.27 -5.58
C LEU A 58 4.84 -0.98 -4.82
N VAL A 59 3.72 -0.90 -4.09
CA VAL A 59 3.39 0.24 -3.22
C VAL A 59 4.45 0.41 -2.13
N GLU A 60 4.79 -0.67 -1.42
CA GLU A 60 5.82 -0.62 -0.36
C GLU A 60 7.15 -0.11 -0.91
N ARG A 61 7.61 -0.64 -2.05
CA ARG A 61 8.87 -0.22 -2.66
C ARG A 61 8.86 1.26 -3.06
N ALA A 62 7.76 1.74 -3.62
CA ALA A 62 7.61 3.15 -4.00
C ALA A 62 7.63 4.08 -2.78
N VAL A 63 6.92 3.72 -1.70
CA VAL A 63 6.90 4.49 -0.45
C VAL A 63 8.30 4.53 0.19
N ARG A 64 9.00 3.38 0.25
CA ARG A 64 10.39 3.33 0.75
C ARG A 64 11.33 4.22 -0.05
N ALA A 65 11.26 4.17 -1.38
CA ALA A 65 12.08 5.01 -2.24
C ALA A 65 11.82 6.51 -2.00
N ALA A 66 10.56 6.90 -1.80
CA ALA A 66 10.20 8.29 -1.49
C ALA A 66 10.69 8.74 -0.10
N LEU A 67 10.67 7.84 0.90
CA LEU A 67 11.17 8.14 2.25
C LEU A 67 12.69 8.22 2.32
N SER A 68 13.40 7.44 1.51
CA SER A 68 14.87 7.47 1.44
C SER A 68 15.44 8.62 0.62
N ALA A 69 14.61 9.26 -0.22
CA ALA A 69 14.99 10.42 -1.03
C ALA A 69 14.73 11.77 -0.33
N ALA A 70 14.16 11.74 0.88
CA ALA A 70 13.83 12.91 1.70
C ALA A 70 14.85 13.09 2.84
#